data_AF-A0A1G5VSR6-F1
#
_entry.id   AF-A0A1G5VSR6-F1
#
_cell.length_a   1.000
_cell.length_b   1.000
_cell.length_c   1.000
_cell.angle_alpha   90.00
_cell.angle_beta   90.00
_cell.angle_gamma   90.00
#
_symmetry.space_group_name_H-M   'P 1'
#
loop_
_entity.id
_entity.type
_entity.pdbx_description
1 polymer ?
#
loop_
_entity_poly.entity_id
_entity_poly.type
_entity_poly.pdbx_seq_one_letter_code
_entity_poly.pdbx_strand_id
1 'polypeptide(L)' 'MYVDFSIVSRALIDLKDKDIVVCENPKDRIGKLHKLTDLGLQIYNELN' A
#
# COMPACT_ATOMS: atom_id res chain seq x y z
N MET A 1 2.05 20.14 -0.43
CA MET A 1 3.20 19.23 -0.26
C MET A 1 3.02 18.11 -1.25
N TYR A 2 3.86 18.03 -2.27
CA TYR A 2 3.81 16.94 -3.25
C TYR A 2 4.78 15.85 -2.77
N VAL A 3 4.29 14.62 -2.63
CA VAL A 3 5.12 13.46 -2.30
C VAL A 3 5.61 12.86 -3.60
N ASP A 4 6.91 12.60 -3.68
CA ASP A 4 7.51 11.96 -4.85
C ASP A 4 6.95 10.54 -5.04
N PHE A 5 6.53 10.23 -6.28
CA PHE A 5 5.91 8.95 -6.61
C PHE A 5 6.84 7.75 -6.33
N SER A 6 8.16 7.91 -6.51
CA SER A 6 9.13 6.86 -6.21
C SER A 6 9.19 6.54 -4.72
N ILE A 7 9.00 7.54 -3.85
CA ILE A 7 8.93 7.36 -2.40
C ILE A 7 7.66 6.59 -2.04
N VAL A 8 6.51 7.00 -2.58
CA VAL A 8 5.24 6.29 -2.36
C VAL A 8 5.33 4.85 -2.85
N SER A 9 5.91 4.62 -4.03
CA SER A 9 6.05 3.28 -4.58
C SER A 9 6.96 2.38 -3.73
N ARG A 10 8.03 2.92 -3.14
CA ARG A 10 8.89 2.15 -2.21
C ARG A 10 8.15 1.81 -0.93
N ALA A 11 7.46 2.78 -0.34
CA ALA A 11 6.65 2.54 0.86
C ALA A 11 5.57 1.48 0.62
N LEU A 12 4.90 1.49 -0.53
CA LEU A 12 3.90 0.47 -0.88
C LEU A 12 4.51 -0.94 -1.05
N ILE A 13 5.75 -1.04 -1.51
CA ILE A 13 6.47 -2.33 -1.57
C ILE A 13 6.75 -2.81 -0.15
N ASP A 14 7.33 -1.97 0.70
CA ASP A 14 7.65 -2.32 2.09
C ASP A 14 6.40 -2.72 2.89
N LEU A 15 5.29 -2.02 2.68
CA LEU A 15 4.00 -2.33 3.32
C LEU A 15 3.40 -3.63 2.79
N LYS A 16 3.57 -3.93 1.49
CA LYS A 16 3.13 -5.19 0.90
C LYS A 16 3.94 -6.36 1.46
N ASP A 17 5.26 -6.21 1.59
CA ASP A 17 6.14 -7.25 2.13
C ASP A 17 5.84 -7.57 3.61
N LYS A 18 5.18 -6.64 4.32
CA LYS A 18 4.67 -6.81 5.68
C LYS A 18 3.21 -7.26 5.75
N ASP A 19 2.59 -7.60 4.61
CA ASP A 19 1.17 -7.99 4.51
C ASP A 19 0.18 -6.92 5.01
N ILE A 20 0.54 -5.64 4.91
CA ILE A 20 -0.31 -4.50 5.33
C ILE A 20 -1.19 -4.00 4.18
N VAL A 21 -0.67 -4.08 2.94
CA VAL A 21 -1.39 -3.69 1.72
C VAL A 21 -1.29 -4.75 0.64
N VAL A 22 -2.29 -4.82 -0.22
CA VAL A 22 -2.31 -5.69 -1.40
C VAL A 22 -2.64 -4.91 -2.66
N CYS A 23 -2.04 -5.30 -3.78
CA CYS A 23 -2.36 -4.76 -5.11
C CYS A 23 -3.57 -5.50 -5.68
N GLU A 24 -4.65 -4.78 -6.01
CA GLU A 24 -5.88 -5.39 -6.55
C GLU A 24 -5.77 -5.75 -8.04
N ASN A 25 -4.94 -5.02 -8.78
CA ASN A 25 -4.72 -5.23 -10.22
C ASN A 25 -3.24 -5.53 -10.53
N PRO A 26 -2.69 -6.66 -10.05
CA PRO A 26 -1.27 -6.98 -10.19
C PRO A 26 -0.83 -7.20 -11.66
N LYS A 27 -1.78 -7.45 -12.56
CA LYS A 27 -1.52 -7.68 -13.99
C LYS A 27 -1.33 -6.37 -14.77
N ASP A 28 -1.81 -5.25 -14.23
CA ASP A 28 -1.71 -3.96 -14.89
C ASP A 28 -0.33 -3.34 -14.64
N ARG A 29 0.30 -2.89 -15.73
CA ARG A 29 1.62 -2.23 -15.67
C ARG A 29 1.53 -0.78 -15.17
N ILE A 30 0.39 -0.13 -15.34
CA ILE A 30 0.16 1.28 -15.05
C ILE A 30 -1.12 1.39 -14.21
N GLY A 31 -1.16 2.32 -13.26
CA GLY A 31 -2.37 2.58 -12.46
C GLY A 31 -2.66 1.49 -11.43
N LYS A 32 -1.63 1.04 -10.70
CA LYS A 32 -1.81 0.04 -9.64
C LYS A 32 -2.69 0.57 -8.52
N LEU A 33 -3.72 -0.17 -8.18
CA LEU A 33 -4.63 0.07 -7.08
C LEU A 33 -4.21 -0.77 -5.88
N HIS A 34 -4.09 -0.12 -4.74
CA HIS A 34 -3.69 -0.73 -3.48
C HIS A 34 -4.81 -0.59 -2.46
N LYS A 35 -5.07 -1.65 -1.70
CA LYS A 35 -5.99 -1.65 -0.56
C LYS A 35 -5.30 -2.18 0.70
N LEU A 36 -5.85 -1.81 1.86
CA LEU A 36 -5.45 -2.41 3.13
C LEU A 36 -5.88 -3.88 3.18
N THR A 37 -5.04 -4.71 3.80
CA THR A 37 -5.42 -6.05 4.25
C THR A 37 -6.17 -5.95 5.59
N ASP A 38 -6.64 -7.09 6.11
CA ASP A 38 -7.23 -7.14 7.44
C ASP A 38 -6.23 -6.69 8.52
N LEU A 39 -4.96 -7.10 8.39
CA LEU A 39 -3.87 -6.64 9.27
C LEU A 39 -3.66 -5.13 9.13
N GLY A 40 -3.64 -4.60 7.91
CA GLY A 40 -3.48 -3.16 7.69
C GLY A 40 -4.64 -2.34 8.26
N LEU A 41 -5.87 -2.87 8.20
CA LEU A 41 -7.03 -2.24 8.80
C LEU A 41 -6.95 -2.24 10.33
N GLN A 42 -6.49 -3.34 10.94
CA GLN A 42 -6.27 -3.41 12.39
C GLN A 42 -5.25 -2.35 12.85
N ILE A 43 -4.09 -2.28 12.20
CA ILE A 43 -3.04 -1.29 12.51
C ILE A 43 -3.58 0.14 12.36
N TYR A 44 -4.33 0.41 11.29
CA TYR A 44 -4.92 1.73 11.07
C TYR A 44 -5.89 2.14 12.19
N ASN A 45 -6.69 1.19 12.68
CA ASN A 45 -7.64 1.42 13.76
C ASN A 45 -6.96 1.58 15.13
N GLU A 46 -5.75 1.06 15.33
CA GLU A 46 -4.98 1.29 16.57
C GLU A 46 -4.30 2.67 16.59
N LEU A 47 -4.08 3.27 15.43
CA LEU A 47 -3.38 4.55 15.28
C LEU A 47 -4.32 5.77 15.24
N ASN A 48 -5.64 5.56 15.08
CA ASN A 48 -6.67 6.60 15.08
C ASN A 48 -7.57 6.49 16.31
#